data_AF-A0A1Q5RJT2-F1
#
_entry.id   AF-A0A1Q5RJT2-F1
#
_cell.length_a   1.000
_cell.length_b   1.000
_cell.length_c   1.000
_cell.angle_alpha   90.00
_cell.angle_beta   90.00
_cell.angle_gamma   90.00
#
_symmetry.space_group_name_H-M   'P 1'
#
loop_
_entity.id
_entity.type
_entity.pdbx_description
1 polymer ?
#
loop_
_entity_poly.entity_id
_entity_poly.type
_entity_poly.pdbx_seq_one_letter_code
_entity_poly.pdbx_strand_id
1 'polypeptide(L)' 'MSEQITVERLERALAACAYVMVLDGPKLAPIFNRLERELEAVRETEDTVARAKRLLETYRARPPRLSLTQPTAEVARS' A
#
# COMPACT_ATOMS: atom_id res chain seq x y z
N MET A 1 -21.94 4.29 10.10
CA MET A 1 -20.80 3.52 10.63
C MET A 1 -19.54 4.11 10.03
N SER A 2 -18.86 5.00 10.75
CA SER A 2 -17.56 5.53 10.32
C SER A 2 -16.56 4.39 10.34
N GLU A 3 -16.15 3.91 9.16
CA GLU A 3 -15.09 2.91 9.05
C GLU A 3 -13.83 3.45 9.74
N GLN A 4 -13.25 2.64 10.62
CA GLN A 4 -12.00 3.00 11.31
C GLN A 4 -10.89 3.14 10.25
N ILE A 5 -10.25 4.31 10.23
CA ILE A 5 -9.05 4.53 9.42
C ILE A 5 -7.90 3.79 10.10
N THR A 6 -7.41 2.72 9.47
CA THR A 6 -6.23 1.97 9.95
C THR A 6 -5.05 2.15 9.01
N VAL A 7 -3.83 1.95 9.52
CA VAL A 7 -2.58 2.01 8.74
C VAL A 7 -2.66 1.12 7.50
N GLU A 8 -3.15 -0.11 7.64
CA GLU A 8 -3.22 -1.08 6.55
C GLU A 8 -4.19 -0.64 5.44
N ARG A 9 -5.27 0.08 5.82
CA ARG A 9 -6.21 0.62 4.83
C ARG A 9 -5.60 1.78 4.05
N LEU A 10 -4.88 2.66 4.73
CA LEU A 10 -4.16 3.77 4.11
C LEU A 10 -3.07 3.26 3.15
N GLU A 11 -2.31 2.24 3.58
CA GLU A 11 -1.28 1.60 2.73
C GLU A 11 -1.88 0.92 1.49
N ARG A 12 -3.03 0.24 1.61
CA ARG A 12 -3.74 -0.33 0.44
C ARG A 12 -4.28 0.75 -0.49
N ALA A 13 -4.81 1.84 0.06
CA ALA A 13 -5.32 2.96 -0.74
C ALA A 13 -4.18 3.66 -1.51
N LEU A 14 -3.02 3.84 -0.87
CA LEU A 14 -1.80 4.34 -1.51
C LEU A 14 -1.34 3.43 -2.65
N ALA A 15 -1.33 2.11 -2.43
CA ALA A 15 -0.96 1.15 -3.48
C ALA A 15 -1.88 1.22 -4.70
N ALA A 16 -3.19 1.35 -4.50
CA ALA A 16 -4.16 1.52 -5.58
C ALA A 16 -3.95 2.85 -6.33
N CYS A 17 -3.72 3.94 -5.61
CA CYS A 17 -3.44 5.25 -6.22
C CYS A 17 -2.13 5.21 -7.03
N ALA A 18 -1.07 4.61 -6.50
CA ALA A 18 0.20 4.43 -7.20
C ALA A 18 0.02 3.64 -8.50
N TYR A 19 -0.74 2.53 -8.45
CA TYR A 19 -1.02 1.72 -9.63
C TYR A 19 -1.68 2.53 -10.75
N VAL A 20 -2.74 3.29 -10.42
CA VAL A 20 -3.43 4.14 -11.39
C VAL A 20 -2.53 5.28 -11.86
N MET A 21 -1.71 5.89 -11.00
CA MET A 21 -0.80 6.96 -11.39
C MET A 21 0.28 6.50 -12.38
N VAL A 22 0.76 5.25 -12.23
CA VAL A 22 1.70 4.63 -13.16
C VAL A 22 1.05 4.36 -14.52
N LEU A 23 -0.24 3.99 -14.55
CA LEU A 23 -0.95 3.68 -15.78
C LEU A 23 -1.49 4.93 -16.52
N ASP A 24 -2.16 5.82 -15.80
CA ASP A 24 -2.98 6.90 -16.35
C ASP A 24 -2.42 8.32 -16.09
N GLY A 25 -1.21 8.38 -15.53
CA GLY A 25 -0.53 9.63 -15.18
C GLY A 25 -1.01 10.25 -13.87
N PRO A 26 -0.56 11.46 -13.53
CA PRO A 26 -0.59 12.00 -12.16
C PRO A 26 -1.97 12.51 -11.69
N LYS A 27 -3.08 12.07 -12.29
CA LYS A 27 -4.44 12.55 -11.96
C LYS A 27 -4.81 12.34 -10.49
N LEU A 28 -4.31 11.26 -9.88
CA LEU A 28 -4.53 10.96 -8.46
C LEU A 28 -3.45 11.53 -7.54
N ALA A 29 -2.46 12.28 -8.04
CA ALA A 29 -1.39 12.83 -7.20
C ALA A 29 -1.90 13.64 -5.98
N PRO A 30 -2.96 14.47 -6.09
CA PRO A 30 -3.50 15.17 -4.92
C PRO A 30 -4.05 14.23 -3.84
N ILE A 31 -4.68 13.12 -4.26
CA ILE A 31 -5.24 12.12 -3.36
C ILE A 31 -4.11 11.30 -2.74
N PHE A 32 -3.12 10.89 -3.53
CA PHE A 32 -1.94 10.16 -3.07
C PHE A 32 -1.20 10.95 -1.98
N ASN A 33 -0.89 12.22 -2.23
CA ASN A 33 -0.19 13.09 -1.28
C ASN A 33 -0.98 13.30 0.02
N ARG A 34 -2.31 13.35 -0.07
CA ARG A 34 -3.17 13.44 1.12
C ARG A 34 -3.09 12.16 1.95
N LEU A 35 -3.16 11.00 1.31
CA LEU A 35 -3.08 9.70 1.98
C LEU A 35 -1.70 9.48 2.64
N GLU A 36 -0.61 9.96 2.04
CA GLU A 36 0.71 9.92 2.68
C GLU A 36 0.75 10.73 3.98
N ARG A 37 0.15 11.92 3.99
CA ARG A 37 0.07 12.75 5.22
C ARG A 37 -0.80 12.11 6.29
N GLU A 38 -1.93 11.52 5.91
CA GLU A 38 -2.79 10.80 6.84
C GLU A 38 -2.08 9.57 7.43
N LEU A 39 -1.31 8.84 6.60
CA LEU A 39 -0.52 7.71 7.06
C LEU A 39 0.57 8.14 8.05
N GLU A 40 1.27 9.23 7.77
CA GLU A 40 2.28 9.76 8.68
C GLU A 40 1.66 10.20 10.01
N ALA A 41 0.53 10.93 9.98
CA ALA A 41 -0.16 11.35 11.19
C ALA A 41 -0.63 10.17 12.05
N VAL A 42 -1.15 9.11 11.43
CA VAL A 42 -1.52 7.88 12.15
C VAL A 42 -0.29 7.20 12.73
N ARG A 43 0.81 7.13 11.97
CA ARG A 43 2.08 6.54 12.43
C ARG A 43 2.73 7.33 13.57
N GLU A 44 2.63 8.66 13.59
CA GLU A 44 3.13 9.50 14.69
C GLU A 44 2.38 9.21 15.99
N THR A 45 1.07 8.93 15.91
CA THR A 45 0.26 8.58 17.09
C THR A 45 0.43 7.13 17.55
N GLU A 46 0.98 6.25 16.70
CA GLU A 46 1.24 4.86 17.06
C GLU A 46 2.58 4.69 17.77
N ASP A 47 2.53 4.07 18.95
CA ASP A 47 3.72 3.57 19.68
C ASP A 47 4.61 2.76 18.73
N THR A 48 5.85 3.22 18.57
CA THR A 48 6.90 2.59 17.76
C THR A 48 7.07 1.09 18.08
N VAL A 49 6.87 0.69 19.33
CA VAL A 49 6.96 -0.71 19.76
C VAL A 49 5.75 -1.52 19.26
N ALA A 50 4.55 -0.95 19.29
CA ALA A 50 3.36 -1.58 18.72
C ALA A 50 3.50 -1.77 17.19
N ARG A 51 4.11 -0.80 16.53
CA ARG A 51 4.43 -0.84 15.10
C ARG A 51 5.41 -1.97 14.76
N ALA A 52 6.50 -2.08 15.52
CA ALA A 52 7.50 -3.13 15.36
C ALA A 52 6.89 -4.54 15.57
N LYS A 53 6.00 -4.70 16.57
CA LYS A 53 5.29 -5.96 16.81
C LYS A 53 4.39 -6.35 15.62
N ARG A 54 3.56 -5.44 15.11
CA ARG A 54 2.71 -5.70 13.93
C ARG A 54 3.50 -6.05 12.68
N LEU A 55 4.66 -5.39 12.47
CA LEU A 55 5.54 -5.70 11.36
C LEU A 55 6.00 -7.17 11.46
N LEU A 56 6.48 -7.60 12.62
CA LEU A 56 6.88 -8.99 12.85
C LEU A 56 5.73 -9.99 12.68
N GLU A 57 4.53 -9.62 13.14
CA GLU A 57 3.30 -10.42 12.95
C GLU A 57 3.00 -10.63 11.46
N THR A 58 3.14 -9.59 10.64
CA THR A 58 2.91 -9.64 9.18
C THR A 58 3.88 -10.59 8.48
N TYR A 59 5.15 -10.63 8.93
CA TYR A 59 6.14 -11.57 8.41
C TYR A 59 5.89 -13.02 8.86
N ARG A 60 5.34 -13.23 10.07
CA ARG A 60 4.91 -14.56 10.53
C ARG A 60 3.65 -15.06 9.85
N ALA A 61 2.71 -14.16 9.57
CA ALA A 61 1.39 -14.50 9.03
C ALA A 61 1.36 -14.69 7.51
N ARG A 62 2.49 -14.49 6.80
CA ARG A 62 2.57 -14.64 5.34
C ARG A 62 2.96 -16.07 4.95
N PRO A 63 2.02 -16.96 4.57
CA PRO A 63 2.36 -18.11 3.75
C PRO A 63 2.87 -17.62 2.38
N PRO A 64 3.73 -18.39 1.69
CA PRO A 64 4.27 -17.99 0.40
C PRO A 64 3.18 -18.09 -0.66
N ARG A 65 2.37 -17.05 -0.80
CA ARG A 65 1.42 -16.94 -1.91
C ARG A 65 1.48 -15.55 -2.51
N LEU A 66 1.44 -15.59 -3.84
CA LEU A 66 1.47 -14.48 -4.78
C LEU A 66 2.88 -13.95 -5.03
N SER A 67 3.66 -14.81 -5.70
CA SER A 67 4.42 -14.38 -6.88
C SER A 67 3.50 -13.48 -7.71
N LEU A 68 3.69 -12.17 -7.62
CA LEU A 68 3.27 -11.27 -8.68
C LEU A 68 4.01 -11.77 -9.91
N THR A 69 3.33 -12.51 -10.78
CA THR A 69 3.84 -12.85 -12.10
C THR A 69 4.32 -11.54 -12.69
N GLN A 70 5.63 -11.45 -12.94
CA GLN A 70 6.17 -10.38 -13.76
C GLN A 70 5.29 -10.29 -15.01
N PRO A 71 4.93 -9.10 -15.51
CA PRO A 71 4.24 -9.00 -16.78
C PRO A 71 5.11 -9.72 -17.79
N THR A 72 4.67 -10.91 -18.23
CA THR A 72 5.38 -11.70 -19.20
C THR A 72 5.45 -10.83 -20.46
N ALA A 73 6.66 -10.39 -20.79
CA ALA A 73 6.98 -9.84 -22.09
C ALA A 73 6.83 -10.96 -23.13
N GLU A 74 5.59 -11.30 -23.45
CA GLU A 74 5.25 -12.22 -24.52
C GLU A 74 4.48 -11.45 -25.59
N VAL A 75 5.16 -10.50 -26.24
CA VAL A 75 4.78 -10.03 -27.58
C VAL A 75 6.05 -9.71 -28.36
N ALA A 76 6.66 -10.74 -28.95
CA ALA A 76 7.57 -10.58 -30.08
C ALA A 76 7.76 -11.93 -30.80
N ARG A 77 6.72 -12.38 -31.50
CA ARG A 77 6.89 -13.26 -32.67
C ARG A 77 5.86 -12.88 -33.73
N SER A 78 6.34 -12.17 -34.75
CA SER A 78 5.85 -12.23 -36.14
C SER A 78 6.99 -11.78 -37.03
#